data_AF-A0A7T8HH89-F1
#
_entry.id   AF-A0A7T8HH89-F1
#
_cell.length_a   1.000
_cell.length_b   1.000
_cell.length_c   1.000
_cell.angle_alpha   90.00
_cell.angle_beta   90.00
_cell.angle_gamma   90.00
#
_symmetry.space_group_name_H-M   'P 1'
#
loop_
_entity.id
_entity.type
_entity.pdbx_description
1 polymer ?
#
loop_
_entity_poly.entity_id
_entity_poly.type
_entity_poly.pdbx_seq_one_letter_code
_entity_poly.pdbx_strand_id
1 'polypeptide(L)'
;MLYQLEDNKSVKISHYLEDRCLSPSPVEKANFRLGCAVFHESTIKSLECYSDPPAHDFLDTIAFCSIVLKWWDLGNLKSLYSLLLSKNAEGERGGTPLPGELHVMAQCLEEQPLTQLQP
;
A
#
# COMPACT_ATOMS: atom_id res chain seq x y z
N MET A 1 -5.67 -18.48 -15.79
CA MET A 1 -5.73 -17.60 -14.59
C MET A 1 -4.34 -17.59 -13.94
N LEU A 2 -3.82 -16.48 -13.40
CA LEU A 2 -2.43 -16.36 -12.92
C LEU A 2 -1.98 -17.49 -11.98
N TYR A 3 -2.85 -17.87 -11.03
CA TYR A 3 -2.60 -18.98 -10.11
C TYR A 3 -2.24 -20.29 -10.83
N GLN A 4 -2.93 -20.62 -11.93
CA GLN A 4 -2.68 -21.82 -12.72
C GLN A 4 -1.34 -21.76 -13.49
N LEU A 5 -0.87 -20.56 -13.83
CA LEU A 5 0.41 -20.37 -14.51
C LEU A 5 1.60 -20.59 -13.56
N GLU A 6 1.41 -20.31 -12.28
CA GLU A 6 2.44 -20.51 -11.25
C GLU A 6 2.35 -21.85 -10.51
N ASP A 7 1.23 -22.58 -10.63
CA ASP A 7 1.00 -23.77 -9.80
C ASP A 7 2.02 -24.90 -10.04
N ASN A 8 2.54 -24.99 -11.27
CA ASN A 8 3.55 -25.99 -11.65
C ASN A 8 5.00 -25.53 -11.40
N LYS A 9 5.22 -24.34 -10.82
CA LYS A 9 6.56 -23.80 -10.57
C LYS A 9 6.97 -24.03 -9.11
N SER A 10 8.22 -24.46 -8.92
CA SER A 10 8.81 -24.65 -7.58
C SER A 10 8.99 -23.35 -6.81
N VAL A 11 9.15 -22.23 -7.53
CA VAL A 11 9.23 -20.88 -6.97
C VAL A 11 8.13 -20.03 -7.60
N LYS A 12 7.18 -19.61 -6.77
CA LYS A 12 6.06 -18.74 -7.16
C LYS A 12 6.44 -17.29 -6.91
N ILE A 13 6.21 -16.40 -7.88
CA ILE A 13 6.43 -14.96 -7.70
C ILE A 13 5.28 -14.41 -6.84
N SER A 14 4.06 -14.89 -7.05
CA SER A 14 2.89 -14.54 -6.24
C SER A 14 2.69 -15.53 -5.07
N HIS A 15 3.68 -15.66 -4.18
CA HIS A 15 3.63 -16.63 -3.08
C HIS A 15 2.51 -16.39 -2.05
N TYR A 16 1.96 -15.18 -1.98
CA TYR A 16 0.78 -14.87 -1.16
C TYR A 16 -0.54 -15.20 -1.85
N LEU A 17 -0.55 -15.40 -3.18
CA LEU A 17 -1.75 -15.64 -3.95
C LEU A 17 -2.12 -17.13 -3.88
N GLU A 18 -2.92 -17.47 -2.87
CA GLU A 18 -3.52 -18.80 -2.73
C GLU A 18 -4.86 -18.89 -3.47
N ASP A 19 -5.31 -20.11 -3.79
CA ASP A 19 -6.61 -20.36 -4.43
C ASP A 19 -7.79 -19.74 -3.65
N ARG A 20 -7.68 -19.74 -2.32
CA ARG A 20 -8.68 -19.14 -1.41
C ARG A 20 -8.78 -17.62 -1.53
N CYS A 21 -7.77 -16.96 -2.10
CA CYS A 21 -7.83 -15.52 -2.38
C CYS A 21 -8.77 -15.22 -3.56
N LEU A 22 -8.87 -16.15 -4.52
CA LEU A 22 -9.71 -16.03 -5.71
C LEU A 22 -11.10 -16.65 -5.48
N SER A 23 -11.16 -17.72 -4.70
CA SER A 23 -12.37 -18.48 -4.38
C SER A 23 -12.57 -18.63 -2.86
N PRO A 24 -12.76 -17.53 -2.11
CA PRO A 24 -12.90 -17.61 -0.65
C PRO A 24 -14.23 -18.26 -0.24
N SER A 25 -14.17 -19.11 0.79
CA SER A 25 -15.39 -19.60 1.45
C SER A 25 -16.13 -18.45 2.15
N PRO A 26 -17.44 -18.60 2.48
CA PRO A 26 -18.22 -17.53 3.10
C PRO A 26 -17.60 -16.96 4.40
N VAL A 27 -16.90 -17.78 5.17
CA VAL A 27 -16.22 -17.36 6.41
C VAL A 27 -14.93 -16.59 6.08
N GLU A 28 -14.23 -16.98 5.02
CA GLU A 28 -12.98 -16.36 4.57
C GLU A 28 -13.18 -15.02 3.87
N LYS A 29 -14.38 -14.70 3.38
CA LYS A 29 -14.70 -13.40 2.77
C LYS A 29 -14.49 -12.22 3.70
N ALA A 30 -14.64 -12.42 5.01
CA ALA A 30 -14.37 -11.40 6.02
C ALA A 30 -12.88 -11.26 6.36
N ASN A 31 -12.02 -12.18 5.88
CA ASN A 31 -10.60 -12.14 6.17
C ASN A 31 -9.90 -11.11 5.29
N PHE A 32 -9.61 -9.97 5.91
CA PHE A 32 -8.91 -8.85 5.27
C PHE A 32 -7.56 -9.26 4.65
N ARG A 33 -6.82 -10.18 5.28
CA ARG A 33 -5.50 -10.60 4.80
C ARG A 33 -5.58 -11.32 3.44
N LEU A 34 -6.63 -12.11 3.22
CA LEU A 34 -6.84 -12.79 1.94
C LEU A 34 -7.13 -11.78 0.82
N GLY A 35 -7.91 -10.73 1.11
CA GLY A 35 -8.14 -9.63 0.17
C GLY A 35 -6.86 -8.86 -0.16
N CYS A 36 -6.01 -8.57 0.83
CA CYS A 36 -4.73 -7.91 0.60
C CYS A 36 -3.77 -8.70 -0.28
N ALA A 37 -3.78 -10.03 -0.18
CA ALA A 37 -2.89 -10.88 -0.96
C ALA A 37 -3.11 -10.73 -2.48
N VAL A 38 -4.34 -10.44 -2.90
CA VAL A 38 -4.69 -10.20 -4.31
C VAL A 38 -4.00 -8.95 -4.87
N PHE A 39 -3.89 -7.90 -4.05
CA PHE A 39 -3.31 -6.61 -4.43
C PHE A 39 -1.85 -6.44 -4.00
N HIS A 40 -1.23 -7.51 -3.51
CA HIS A 40 0.16 -7.45 -3.04
C HIS A 40 1.12 -7.21 -4.21
N GLU A 41 2.22 -6.49 -3.94
CA GLU A 41 3.22 -6.12 -4.96
C GLU A 41 3.78 -7.33 -5.73
N SER A 42 3.97 -8.46 -5.01
CA SER A 42 4.43 -9.71 -5.62
C SER A 42 3.44 -10.29 -6.63
N THR A 43 2.14 -10.11 -6.40
CA THR A 43 1.06 -10.52 -7.32
C THR A 43 1.05 -9.65 -8.56
N ILE A 44 1.24 -8.33 -8.40
CA ILE A 44 1.35 -7.38 -9.51
C ILE A 44 2.56 -7.71 -10.39
N LYS A 45 3.73 -7.93 -9.78
CA LYS A 45 4.95 -8.35 -10.50
C LYS A 45 4.78 -9.67 -11.24
N SER A 46 4.08 -10.63 -10.64
CA SER A 46 3.76 -11.88 -11.33
C SER A 46 2.89 -11.62 -12.55
N LEU A 47 1.82 -10.82 -12.43
CA LEU A 47 0.99 -10.42 -13.57
C LEU A 47 1.80 -9.76 -14.69
N GLU A 48 2.73 -8.86 -14.35
CA GLU A 48 3.65 -8.24 -15.32
C GLU A 48 4.54 -9.27 -16.01
N CYS A 49 5.10 -10.24 -15.28
CA CYS A 49 5.96 -11.29 -15.85
C CYS A 49 5.23 -12.25 -16.78
N TYR A 50 3.93 -12.50 -16.55
CA TYR A 50 3.12 -13.42 -17.36
C TYR A 50 2.20 -12.70 -18.36
N SER A 51 2.28 -11.37 -18.46
CA SER A 51 1.55 -10.60 -19.46
C SER A 51 2.27 -10.72 -20.80
N ASP A 52 1.80 -11.63 -21.64
CA ASP A 52 2.32 -11.87 -22.99
C ASP A 52 1.17 -11.85 -24.00
N PRO A 53 0.87 -10.68 -24.60
CA PRO A 53 -0.17 -10.54 -25.59
C PRO A 53 0.21 -11.30 -26.89
N PRO A 54 -0.71 -12.07 -27.51
CA PRO A 54 -2.15 -12.11 -27.26
C PRO A 54 -2.62 -13.24 -26.33
N ALA A 55 -1.71 -14.08 -25.84
CA ALA A 55 -2.09 -15.29 -25.09
C ALA A 55 -2.64 -14.98 -23.69
N HIS A 56 -2.06 -13.97 -23.03
CA HIS A 56 -2.46 -13.53 -21.70
C HIS A 56 -2.35 -12.01 -21.59
N ASP A 57 -3.49 -11.32 -21.68
CA ASP A 57 -3.55 -9.89 -21.46
C ASP A 57 -3.97 -9.59 -20.02
N PHE A 58 -3.02 -9.11 -19.23
CA PHE A 58 -3.24 -8.69 -17.84
C PHE A 58 -3.05 -7.19 -17.66
N LEU A 59 -2.87 -6.40 -18.73
CA LEU A 59 -2.48 -4.99 -18.65
C LEU A 59 -3.48 -4.16 -17.83
N ASP A 60 -4.78 -4.33 -18.09
CA ASP A 60 -5.83 -3.65 -17.35
C ASP A 60 -5.89 -4.08 -15.88
N THR A 61 -5.63 -5.36 -15.61
CA THR A 61 -5.63 -5.91 -14.24
C THR A 61 -4.44 -5.38 -13.44
N ILE A 62 -3.26 -5.29 -14.07
CA ILE A 62 -2.05 -4.71 -13.46
C ILE A 62 -2.30 -3.24 -13.09
N ALA A 63 -2.88 -2.47 -14.02
CA ALA A 63 -3.21 -1.07 -13.80
C ALA A 63 -4.21 -0.90 -12.64
N PHE A 64 -5.28 -1.71 -12.63
CA PHE A 64 -6.26 -1.69 -11.55
C PHE A 64 -5.66 -2.04 -10.19
N CYS A 65 -4.91 -3.14 -10.09
CA CYS A 65 -4.29 -3.56 -8.84
C CYS A 65 -3.31 -2.51 -8.30
N SER A 66 -2.54 -1.87 -9.20
CA SER A 66 -1.61 -0.80 -8.83
C SER A 66 -2.33 0.44 -8.27
N ILE A 67 -3.50 0.79 -8.82
CA ILE A 67 -4.31 1.89 -8.30
C ILE A 67 -4.80 1.54 -6.89
N VAL A 68 -5.42 0.36 -6.72
CA VAL A 68 -5.95 -0.07 -5.41
C VAL A 68 -4.87 -0.06 -4.33
N LEU A 69 -3.68 -0.58 -4.64
CA LEU A 69 -2.55 -0.59 -3.69
C LEU A 69 -2.11 0.83 -3.32
N LYS A 70 -1.99 1.75 -4.28
CA LYS A 70 -1.64 3.15 -4.02
C LYS A 70 -2.68 3.84 -3.14
N TRP A 71 -3.96 3.61 -3.40
CA TRP A 71 -5.05 4.16 -2.57
C TRP A 71 -5.00 3.62 -1.15
N TRP A 72 -4.71 2.33 -1.00
CA TRP A 72 -4.54 1.69 0.29
C TRP A 72 -3.39 2.32 1.08
N ASP A 73 -2.22 2.48 0.46
CA ASP A 73 -1.06 3.09 1.10
C ASP A 73 -1.32 4.54 1.50
N LEU A 74 -1.97 5.33 0.64
CA LEU A 74 -2.37 6.71 0.95
C LEU A 74 -3.34 6.78 2.14
N GLY A 75 -4.31 5.86 2.22
CA GLY A 75 -5.22 5.76 3.35
C GLY A 75 -4.50 5.41 4.66
N ASN A 76 -3.48 4.55 4.59
CA ASN A 76 -2.72 4.10 5.74
C ASN A 76 -1.64 5.08 6.21
N LEU A 77 -1.23 6.06 5.40
CA LEU A 77 -0.27 7.10 5.80
C LEU A 77 -0.69 7.83 7.09
N LYS A 78 -1.98 8.07 7.30
CA LYS A 78 -2.49 8.71 8.52
C LYS A 78 -2.19 7.89 9.78
N SER A 79 -2.25 6.56 9.69
CA SER A 79 -1.89 5.67 10.79
C SER A 79 -0.39 5.75 11.11
N LEU A 80 0.47 5.90 10.10
CA LEU A 80 1.91 6.01 10.28
C LEU A 80 2.32 7.38 10.86
N TYR A 81 1.75 8.48 10.36
CA TYR A 81 1.98 9.82 10.91
C TYR A 81 1.53 9.92 12.37
N SER A 82 0.35 9.37 12.70
CA SER A 82 -0.14 9.34 14.08
C SER A 82 0.77 8.52 15.00
N LEU A 83 1.32 7.40 14.52
CA LEU A 83 2.25 6.57 15.28
C LEU A 83 3.61 7.25 15.50
N LEU A 84 4.11 7.98 14.49
CA LEU A 84 5.37 8.72 14.60
C LEU A 84 5.23 9.89 15.59
N LEU A 85 4.11 10.61 15.55
CA LEU A 85 3.80 11.67 16.52
C LEU A 85 3.72 11.11 17.95
N SER A 86 3.06 9.97 18.16
CA SER A 86 2.97 9.36 19.49
C SER A 86 4.33 8.88 20.01
N LYS A 87 5.18 8.32 19.15
CA LYS A 87 6.54 7.90 19.52
C LYS A 87 7.45 9.08 19.87
N ASN A 88 7.33 10.20 19.15
CA ASN A 88 8.09 11.42 19.45
C ASN A 88 7.64 12.05 20.78
N ALA A 89 6.32 12.05 21.06
CA ALA A 89 5.78 12.53 22.34
C ALA A 89 6.18 11.66 23.55
N GLU A 90 6.47 10.37 23.34
CA GLU A 90 7.01 9.49 24.38
C GLU A 90 8.53 9.67 24.57
N GLY A 91 9.27 10.03 23.50
CA GLY A 91 10.69 10.34 23.56
C GLY A 91 11.02 11.63 24.35
N GLU A 92 10.12 12.61 24.36
CA GLU A 92 10.30 13.88 25.09
C GLU A 92 10.13 13.77 26.62
N ARG A 93 9.67 12.63 27.15
CA ARG A 93 9.64 12.40 28.61
C ARG A 93 10.98 11.94 29.21
N GLY A 94 12.01 11.73 28.38
CA GLY A 94 13.31 11.18 28.81
C GLY A 94 14.54 12.07 28.59
N GLY A 95 14.42 13.25 27.98
CA GLY A 95 15.59 14.08 27.69
C GLY A 95 15.23 15.54 27.48
N THR A 96 15.89 16.42 28.23
CA THR A 96 15.88 17.88 28.09
C THR A 96 16.01 18.33 26.63
N PRO A 97 15.17 19.24 26.12
CA PRO A 97 15.21 19.65 24.72
C PRO A 97 16.43 20.55 24.45
N LEU A 98 17.20 20.22 23.41
CA LEU A 98 18.27 21.10 22.89
C LEU A 98 17.70 22.08 21.86
N PRO A 99 18.14 23.35 21.88
CA PRO A 99 17.48 24.47 21.18
C PRO A 99 17.90 24.56 19.69
N GLY A 100 17.53 23.57 18.87
CA GLY A 100 17.90 23.55 17.45
C GLY A 100 16.86 23.04 16.44
N GLU A 101 15.84 22.28 16.86
CA GLU A 101 14.97 21.57 15.90
C GLU A 101 13.61 22.23 15.62
N LEU A 102 13.26 23.30 16.34
CA LEU A 102 11.99 24.03 16.14
C LEU A 102 11.94 24.86 14.83
N HIS A 103 13.08 25.08 14.15
CA HIS A 103 13.12 25.96 12.97
C HIS A 103 12.75 25.24 11.65
N VAL A 104 12.83 23.91 11.59
CA VAL A 104 12.59 23.15 10.34
C VAL A 104 11.11 22.79 10.16
N MET A 105 10.36 22.63 11.26
CA MET A 105 8.93 22.28 11.20
C MET A 105 8.04 23.47 10.84
N ALA A 106 8.45 24.71 11.13
CA ALA A 106 7.68 25.90 10.80
C ALA A 106 7.61 26.17 9.29
N GLN A 107 8.67 25.82 8.54
CA GLN A 107 8.73 26.07 7.09
C GLN A 107 7.82 25.15 6.26
N CYS A 108 7.37 24.01 6.79
CA CYS A 108 6.48 23.10 6.04
C CYS A 108 4.99 23.45 6.17
N LEU A 109 4.60 24.36 7.07
CA LEU A 109 3.20 24.75 7.29
C LEU A 109 2.82 26.10 6.67
N GLU A 110 3.78 26.87 6.14
CA GLU A 110 3.54 28.24 5.66
C GLU A 110 3.22 28.33 4.15
N GLU A 111 3.38 27.26 3.37
CA GLU A 111 3.10 27.26 1.92
C GLU A 111 1.80 26.53 1.57
N GLN A 112 0.68 26.94 2.19
CA GLN A 112 -0.65 26.72 1.61
C GLN A 112 -1.28 28.08 1.26
N PRO A 113 -1.37 28.46 -0.03
CA PRO A 113 -2.15 29.63 -0.40
C PRO A 113 -3.64 29.28 -0.34
N LEU A 114 -4.27 29.53 0.81
CA LEU A 114 -5.73 29.67 0.93
C LEU A 114 -6.11 31.08 0.45
N THR A 115 -6.58 31.11 -0.80
CA THR A 115 -7.70 31.92 -1.30
C THR A 115 -7.90 33.32 -0.71
N GLN A 116 -7.67 34.36 -1.52
CA GLN A 116 -8.39 35.64 -1.42
C GLN A 116 -8.99 35.97 -2.78
N LEU A 117 -10.15 35.37 -3.07
CA LEU A 117 -11.14 35.99 -3.94
C LEU A 117 -11.73 37.15 -3.13
N GLN A 118 -11.33 38.36 -3.48
CA GLN A 118 -11.85 39.61 -2.94
C GLN A 118 -13.30 39.88 -3.45
N PRO A 119 -14.05 40.77 -2.77
CA PRO A 119 -15.52 40.83 -2.80
C PRO A 119 -16.13 41.22 -4.15
#